data_AF-A0A812SXX6-F1
#
_entry.id   AF-A0A812SXX6-F1
#
_cell.length_a   1.000
_cell.length_b   1.000
_cell.length_c   1.000
_cell.angle_alpha   90.00
_cell.angle_beta   90.00
_cell.angle_gamma   90.00
#
_symmetry.space_group_name_H-M   'P 1'
#
loop_
_entity.id
_entity.type
_entity.pdbx_description
1 polymer ?
#
loop_
_entity_poly.entity_id
_entity_poly.type
_entity_poly.pdbx_seq_one_letter_code
_entity_poly.pdbx_strand_id
1 'polypeptide(L)'
;MWAYSNGSNEGSAMPTPWTTDRRGHQEWLEERVDRLTQMVLHQEQTLSALRQAAEKWRAIKEETPEKLGYSLKLAMFKQLMITLQERITETAKNQQAMDHAKSLNWVDPEGCWRILKWNGAKQNLEIDTTVQSTSTENLLSQIVQVRKAINETSLIRFKSIRRLTEGVQTEWVTFQIFVSLRPEGSPIWSSLTSWIGQAAFHTIGCRLRRDRPQYDALAASLWG
;
A
#
# COMPACT_ATOMS: atom_id res chain seq x y z
N MET A 1 -77.11 19.30 -20.03
CA MET A 1 -76.99 18.62 -21.35
C MET A 1 -76.13 19.49 -22.24
N TRP A 2 -74.84 19.17 -22.40
CA TRP A 2 -73.92 19.56 -23.49
C TRP A 2 -72.65 18.69 -23.41
N ALA A 3 -72.10 18.30 -24.57
CA ALA A 3 -70.87 17.51 -24.79
C ALA A 3 -70.39 17.79 -26.25
N TYR A 4 -69.19 17.45 -26.75
CA TYR A 4 -68.03 16.65 -26.30
C TYR A 4 -66.74 17.54 -26.42
N SER A 5 -65.46 17.12 -26.28
CA SER A 5 -64.81 15.80 -26.17
C SER A 5 -63.43 15.85 -25.48
N ASN A 6 -62.90 14.64 -25.18
CA ASN A 6 -61.51 14.18 -25.06
C ASN A 6 -60.31 15.14 -24.90
N GLY A 7 -59.51 14.84 -23.88
CA GLY A 7 -58.07 15.14 -23.80
C GLY A 7 -57.39 14.19 -22.81
N SER A 8 -56.92 13.03 -23.29
CA SER A 8 -56.15 12.08 -22.47
C SER A 8 -54.79 12.68 -22.10
N ASN A 9 -54.39 12.61 -20.83
CA ASN A 9 -52.96 12.59 -20.52
C ASN A 9 -52.66 11.85 -19.20
N GLU A 10 -51.58 11.07 -19.22
CA GLU A 10 -51.14 10.25 -18.10
C GLU A 10 -50.47 11.15 -17.04
N GLY A 11 -51.00 11.13 -15.82
CA GLY A 11 -50.41 11.83 -14.69
C GLY A 11 -49.16 11.11 -14.20
N SER A 12 -48.01 11.45 -14.79
CA SER A 12 -46.70 10.95 -14.38
C SER A 12 -46.41 11.29 -12.91
N ALA A 13 -46.29 10.26 -12.08
CA ALA A 13 -45.94 10.41 -10.67
C ALA A 13 -44.49 10.91 -10.55
N MET A 14 -44.32 12.18 -10.16
CA MET A 14 -43.01 12.76 -9.87
C MET A 14 -42.33 12.02 -8.70
N PRO A 15 -41.08 11.53 -8.84
CA PRO A 15 -40.36 10.93 -7.73
C PRO A 15 -39.94 12.00 -6.71
N THR A 16 -40.18 11.74 -5.42
CA THR A 16 -39.84 12.66 -4.34
C THR A 16 -38.32 12.68 -4.06
N PRO A 17 -37.71 13.82 -3.66
CA PRO A 17 -36.24 13.98 -3.70
C PRO A 17 -35.43 13.24 -2.62
N TRP A 18 -36.07 12.42 -1.78
CA TRP A 18 -35.49 11.93 -0.51
C TRP A 18 -35.42 10.41 -0.37
N THR A 19 -35.61 9.64 -1.45
CA THR A 19 -35.11 8.26 -1.51
C THR A 19 -33.61 8.27 -1.83
N THR A 20 -32.81 8.78 -0.89
CA THR A 20 -31.37 8.52 -0.87
C THR A 20 -31.18 7.02 -0.74
N ASP A 21 -30.45 6.40 -1.66
CA ASP A 21 -30.29 4.96 -1.76
C ASP A 21 -29.57 4.38 -0.53
N ARG A 22 -30.38 3.99 0.47
CA ARG A 22 -29.90 3.35 1.70
C ARG A 22 -29.23 2.00 1.42
N ARG A 23 -29.62 1.31 0.34
CA ARG A 23 -29.06 0.00 -0.01
C ARG A 23 -27.66 0.19 -0.60
N GLY A 24 -27.50 1.06 -1.59
CA GLY A 24 -26.19 1.44 -2.12
C GLY A 24 -25.25 2.05 -1.07
N HIS A 25 -25.77 2.82 -0.09
CA HIS A 25 -24.93 3.30 1.02
C HIS A 25 -24.45 2.17 1.94
N GLN A 26 -25.32 1.20 2.24
CA GLN A 26 -24.96 0.05 3.08
C GLN A 26 -23.96 -0.88 2.38
N GLU A 27 -24.19 -1.23 1.11
CA GLU A 27 -23.26 -2.02 0.28
C GLU A 27 -21.88 -1.35 0.18
N TRP A 28 -21.83 -0.01 0.06
CA TRP A 28 -20.57 0.75 0.08
C TRP A 28 -19.86 0.71 1.44
N LEU A 29 -20.61 0.73 2.55
CA LEU A 29 -20.04 0.58 3.89
C LEU A 29 -19.47 -0.83 4.09
N GLU A 30 -20.19 -1.87 3.67
CA GLU A 30 -19.76 -3.27 3.74
C GLU A 30 -18.48 -3.49 2.91
N GLU A 31 -18.46 -3.07 1.63
CA GLU A 31 -17.27 -3.14 0.77
C GLU A 31 -16.07 -2.36 1.37
N ARG A 32 -16.32 -1.26 2.08
CA ARG A 32 -15.29 -0.48 2.77
C ARG A 32 -14.78 -1.17 4.05
N VAL A 33 -15.65 -1.81 4.82
CA VAL A 33 -15.29 -2.60 6.00
C VAL A 33 -14.47 -3.84 5.61
N ASP A 34 -14.87 -4.55 4.55
CA ASP A 34 -14.13 -5.71 4.03
C ASP A 34 -12.73 -5.32 3.57
N ARG A 35 -12.60 -4.23 2.79
CA ARG A 35 -11.30 -3.68 2.38
C ARG A 35 -10.40 -3.34 3.57
N LEU A 36 -10.94 -2.69 4.59
CA LEU A 36 -10.18 -2.35 5.80
C LEU A 36 -9.78 -3.61 6.58
N THR A 37 -10.69 -4.57 6.73
CA THR A 37 -10.43 -5.85 7.40
C THR A 37 -9.32 -6.62 6.71
N GLN A 38 -9.38 -6.75 5.38
CA GLN A 38 -8.31 -7.36 4.60
C GLN A 38 -6.99 -6.60 4.76
N MET A 39 -6.97 -5.27 4.64
CA MET A 39 -5.72 -4.51 4.82
C MET A 39 -5.11 -4.69 6.22
N VAL A 40 -5.92 -4.72 7.28
CA VAL A 40 -5.47 -4.96 8.66
C VAL A 40 -4.88 -6.36 8.82
N LEU A 41 -5.53 -7.39 8.29
CA LEU A 41 -5.03 -8.77 8.34
C LEU A 41 -3.68 -8.93 7.62
N HIS A 42 -3.53 -8.34 6.42
CA HIS A 42 -2.26 -8.36 5.68
C HIS A 42 -1.16 -7.54 6.39
N GLN A 43 -1.51 -6.43 7.05
CA GLN A 43 -0.60 -5.64 7.88
C GLN A 43 -0.11 -6.45 9.09
N GLU A 44 -1.00 -7.15 9.80
CA GLU A 44 -0.64 -7.97 10.96
C GLU A 44 0.29 -9.13 10.59
N GLN A 45 -0.01 -9.85 9.50
CA GLN A 45 0.85 -10.91 8.97
C GLN A 45 2.25 -10.38 8.63
N THR A 46 2.33 -9.19 8.02
CA THR A 46 3.60 -8.55 7.67
C THR A 46 4.39 -8.13 8.91
N LEU A 47 3.72 -7.56 9.92
CA LEU A 47 4.35 -7.23 11.20
C LEU A 47 4.83 -8.49 11.95
N SER A 48 4.08 -9.59 11.88
CA SER A 48 4.47 -10.90 12.41
C SER A 48 5.74 -11.43 11.74
N ALA A 49 5.81 -11.41 10.40
CA ALA A 49 7.01 -11.80 9.65
C ALA A 49 8.23 -10.95 10.04
N LEU A 50 8.06 -9.63 10.21
CA LEU A 50 9.12 -8.74 10.67
C LEU A 50 9.58 -9.00 12.11
N ARG A 51 8.66 -9.37 13.02
CA ARG A 51 8.99 -9.79 14.40
C ARG A 51 9.79 -11.09 14.40
N GLN A 52 9.33 -12.11 13.68
CA GLN A 52 10.04 -13.39 13.54
C GLN A 52 11.44 -13.24 12.95
N ALA A 53 11.61 -12.36 11.95
CA ALA A 53 12.94 -12.06 11.40
C ALA A 53 13.84 -11.35 12.43
N ALA A 54 13.28 -10.48 13.27
CA ALA A 54 14.02 -9.85 14.35
C ALA A 54 14.41 -10.84 15.46
N GLU A 55 13.54 -11.78 15.81
CA GLU A 55 13.80 -12.86 16.77
C GLU A 55 14.89 -13.81 16.25
N LYS A 56 14.75 -14.31 15.02
CA LYS A 56 15.79 -15.15 14.36
C LYS A 56 17.14 -14.44 14.32
N TRP A 57 17.17 -13.14 14.03
CA TRP A 57 18.40 -12.35 14.04
C TRP A 57 19.02 -12.23 15.44
N ARG A 58 18.19 -12.07 16.50
CA ARG A 58 18.67 -12.05 17.90
C ARG A 58 19.23 -13.41 18.32
N ALA A 59 18.52 -14.50 18.02
CA ALA A 59 18.99 -15.86 18.30
C ALA A 59 20.36 -16.13 17.64
N ILE A 60 20.53 -15.80 16.36
CA ILE A 60 21.85 -15.93 15.69
C ILE A 60 22.91 -15.07 16.38
N LYS A 61 22.58 -13.84 16.81
CA LYS A 61 23.51 -12.96 17.53
C LYS A 61 23.94 -13.53 18.89
N GLU A 62 23.05 -14.26 19.58
CA GLU A 62 23.31 -14.83 20.91
C GLU A 62 24.01 -16.19 20.82
N GLU A 63 23.62 -17.04 19.88
CA GLU A 63 24.13 -18.41 19.73
C GLU A 63 25.40 -18.50 18.86
N THR A 64 25.46 -17.77 17.74
CA THR A 64 26.51 -17.88 16.71
C THR A 64 26.83 -16.52 16.07
N PRO A 65 27.31 -15.52 16.86
CA PRO A 65 27.55 -14.15 16.40
C PRO A 65 28.53 -14.06 15.21
N GLU A 66 29.45 -15.02 15.07
CA GLU A 66 30.40 -15.11 13.95
C GLU A 66 29.72 -15.36 12.59
N LYS A 67 28.48 -15.86 12.57
CA LYS A 67 27.67 -16.04 11.35
C LYS A 67 26.85 -14.78 10.99
N LEU A 68 26.84 -13.76 11.84
CA LEU A 68 26.00 -12.59 11.72
C LEU A 68 26.61 -11.53 10.78
N GLY A 69 26.60 -11.81 9.47
CA GLY A 69 27.15 -10.91 8.45
C GLY A 69 26.35 -9.62 8.18
N TYR A 70 25.29 -9.32 8.95
CA TYR A 70 24.45 -8.14 8.74
C TYR A 70 23.66 -7.73 10.00
N SER A 71 23.19 -6.48 10.00
CA SER A 71 22.45 -5.85 11.08
C SER A 71 20.95 -6.13 11.03
N LEU A 72 20.27 -5.89 12.16
CA LEU A 72 18.83 -6.05 12.31
C LEU A 72 18.01 -5.21 11.30
N LYS A 73 18.44 -3.98 10.99
CA LYS A 73 17.77 -3.13 9.98
C LYS A 73 17.74 -3.82 8.60
N LEU A 74 18.84 -4.47 8.21
CA LEU A 74 18.97 -5.13 6.92
C LEU A 74 18.23 -6.47 6.91
N ALA A 75 18.25 -7.21 8.03
CA ALA A 75 17.46 -8.42 8.23
C ALA A 75 15.96 -8.15 8.02
N MET A 76 15.42 -7.17 8.74
CA MET A 76 14.00 -6.80 8.67
C MET A 76 13.62 -6.22 7.31
N PHE A 77 14.46 -5.39 6.69
CA PHE A 77 14.18 -4.87 5.34
C PHE A 77 14.17 -5.99 4.29
N LYS A 78 15.11 -6.92 4.34
CA LYS A 78 15.12 -8.09 3.44
C LYS A 78 13.90 -8.98 3.66
N GLN A 79 13.44 -9.14 4.90
CA GLN A 79 12.18 -9.84 5.18
C GLN A 79 10.96 -9.13 4.57
N LEU A 80 10.86 -7.79 4.66
CA LEU A 80 9.78 -7.04 4.02
C LEU A 80 9.73 -7.30 2.50
N MET A 81 10.90 -7.32 1.84
CA MET A 81 10.99 -7.61 0.40
C MET A 81 10.65 -9.07 0.07
N ILE A 82 10.98 -10.03 0.95
CA ILE A 82 10.59 -11.44 0.81
C ILE A 82 9.07 -11.57 0.90
N THR A 83 8.44 -11.03 1.94
CA THR A 83 7.00 -11.11 2.15
C THR A 83 6.21 -10.41 1.04
N LEU A 84 6.71 -9.28 0.50
CA LEU A 84 6.15 -8.64 -0.69
C LEU A 84 6.26 -9.54 -1.93
N GLN A 85 7.43 -10.14 -2.17
CA GLN A 85 7.66 -11.06 -3.29
C GLN A 85 6.72 -12.27 -3.22
N GLU A 86 6.57 -12.86 -2.03
CA GLU A 86 5.70 -14.01 -1.75
C GLU A 86 4.23 -13.66 -2.01
N ARG A 87 3.70 -12.58 -1.42
CA ARG A 87 2.30 -12.18 -1.61
C ARG A 87 1.96 -11.84 -3.05
N ILE A 88 2.81 -11.10 -3.78
CA ILE A 88 2.62 -10.85 -5.21
C ILE A 88 2.59 -12.17 -6.00
N THR A 89 3.48 -13.11 -5.68
CA THR A 89 3.54 -14.42 -6.34
C THR A 89 2.31 -15.27 -6.05
N GLU A 90 1.78 -15.23 -4.82
CA GLU A 90 0.54 -15.92 -4.44
C GLU A 90 -0.69 -15.28 -5.11
N THR A 91 -0.80 -13.95 -5.11
CA THR A 91 -1.89 -13.24 -5.82
C THR A 91 -1.90 -13.58 -7.31
N ALA A 92 -0.72 -13.68 -7.94
CA ALA A 92 -0.60 -14.05 -9.35
C ALA A 92 -0.95 -15.52 -9.66
N LYS A 93 -0.88 -16.41 -8.66
CA LYS A 93 -1.24 -17.84 -8.79
C LYS A 93 -2.70 -18.13 -8.42
N ASN A 94 -3.32 -17.28 -7.60
CA ASN A 94 -4.70 -17.45 -7.13
C ASN A 94 -5.64 -16.53 -7.90
N GLN A 95 -6.45 -17.11 -8.78
CA GLN A 95 -7.42 -16.37 -9.61
C GLN A 95 -8.38 -15.50 -8.78
N GLN A 96 -8.90 -16.01 -7.66
CA GLN A 96 -9.80 -15.25 -6.78
C GLN A 96 -9.10 -14.03 -6.16
N ALA A 97 -7.82 -14.17 -5.79
CA ALA A 97 -7.04 -13.05 -5.26
C ALA A 97 -6.71 -12.01 -6.35
N MET A 98 -6.41 -12.47 -7.58
CA MET A 98 -6.20 -11.60 -8.73
C MET A 98 -7.46 -10.83 -9.11
N ASP A 99 -8.62 -11.48 -9.17
CA ASP A 99 -9.90 -10.85 -9.49
C ASP A 99 -10.33 -9.85 -8.41
N HIS A 100 -10.05 -10.14 -7.13
CA HIS A 100 -10.20 -9.18 -6.05
C HIS A 100 -9.25 -7.98 -6.20
N ALA A 101 -7.97 -8.20 -6.54
CA ALA A 101 -7.04 -7.10 -6.78
C ALA A 101 -7.45 -6.23 -7.99
N LYS A 102 -8.12 -6.81 -8.99
CA LYS A 102 -8.74 -6.07 -10.11
C LYS A 102 -9.97 -5.28 -9.67
N SER A 103 -10.88 -5.84 -8.87
CA SER A 103 -12.05 -5.09 -8.36
C SER A 103 -11.64 -3.90 -7.48
N LEU A 104 -10.55 -4.05 -6.72
CA LEU A 104 -9.93 -2.98 -5.94
C LEU A 104 -9.13 -1.96 -6.77
N ASN A 105 -9.09 -2.10 -8.10
CA ASN A 105 -8.32 -1.27 -9.02
C ASN A 105 -6.80 -1.21 -8.71
N TRP A 106 -6.25 -2.21 -8.02
CA TRP A 106 -4.80 -2.37 -7.81
C TRP A 106 -4.11 -2.92 -9.04
N VAL A 107 -4.83 -3.73 -9.81
CA VAL A 107 -4.39 -4.36 -11.06
C VAL A 107 -5.34 -3.93 -12.18
N ASP A 108 -4.82 -3.76 -13.39
CA ASP A 108 -5.62 -3.49 -14.60
C ASP A 108 -6.22 -4.79 -15.20
N PRO A 109 -7.12 -4.70 -16.20
CA PRO A 109 -7.68 -5.87 -16.87
C PRO A 109 -6.62 -6.85 -17.38
N GLU A 110 -5.48 -6.34 -17.84
CA GLU A 110 -4.34 -7.04 -18.41
C GLU A 110 -3.47 -7.77 -17.37
N GLY A 111 -3.66 -7.52 -16.06
CA GLY A 111 -2.89 -8.19 -14.99
C GLY A 111 -1.63 -7.43 -14.55
N CYS A 112 -1.49 -6.16 -14.90
CA CYS A 112 -0.39 -5.29 -14.51
C CYS A 112 -0.76 -4.37 -13.34
N TRP A 113 0.19 -4.15 -12.43
CA TRP A 113 0.02 -3.41 -11.18
C TRP A 113 0.05 -1.91 -11.40
N ARG A 114 -0.96 -1.20 -10.90
CA ARG A 114 -1.14 0.24 -11.09
C ARG A 114 -0.38 1.07 -10.05
N ILE A 115 -0.04 2.30 -10.42
CA ILE A 115 0.41 3.32 -9.48
C ILE A 115 -0.80 4.11 -8.98
N LEU A 116 -0.86 4.35 -7.67
CA LEU A 116 -1.90 5.11 -6.99
C LEU A 116 -1.32 6.40 -6.40
N LYS A 117 -1.96 7.53 -6.68
CA LYS A 117 -1.64 8.85 -6.10
C LYS A 117 -2.67 9.27 -5.06
N TRP A 118 -2.25 10.10 -4.11
CA TRP A 118 -3.15 10.67 -3.11
C TRP A 118 -3.84 11.93 -3.64
N ASN A 119 -5.15 11.89 -3.78
CA ASN A 119 -5.95 13.07 -4.10
C ASN A 119 -6.22 13.86 -2.82
N GLY A 120 -5.57 15.02 -2.68
CA GLY A 120 -5.71 15.89 -1.51
C GLY A 120 -7.11 16.48 -1.31
N ALA A 121 -7.87 16.69 -2.38
CA ALA A 121 -9.23 17.24 -2.30
C ALA A 121 -10.25 16.17 -1.90
N LYS A 122 -10.13 14.96 -2.46
CA LYS A 122 -11.03 13.83 -2.17
C LYS A 122 -10.64 13.00 -0.92
N GLN A 123 -9.47 13.26 -0.35
CA GLN A 123 -8.91 12.51 0.79
C GLN A 123 -8.87 10.98 0.56
N ASN A 124 -8.56 10.56 -0.68
CA ASN A 124 -8.48 9.15 -1.07
C ASN A 124 -7.29 8.88 -2.01
N LEU A 125 -7.05 7.58 -2.27
CA LEU A 125 -6.15 7.16 -3.33
C LEU A 125 -6.92 7.06 -4.65
N GLU A 126 -6.34 7.55 -5.73
CA GLU A 126 -6.84 7.41 -7.10
C GLU A 126 -5.74 6.87 -8.02
N ILE A 127 -6.14 6.29 -9.15
CA ILE A 127 -5.21 5.75 -10.16
C ILE A 127 -4.41 6.91 -10.76
N ASP A 128 -3.08 6.76 -10.83
CA ASP A 128 -2.26 7.73 -11.55
C ASP A 128 -2.15 7.36 -13.04
N THR A 129 -3.04 7.94 -13.84
CA THR A 129 -3.08 7.76 -15.30
C THR A 129 -1.86 8.32 -16.03
N THR A 130 -0.93 9.00 -15.34
CA THR A 130 0.31 9.52 -15.93
C THR A 130 1.46 8.50 -15.94
N VAL A 131 1.31 7.37 -15.25
CA VAL A 131 2.34 6.34 -15.11
C VAL A 131 1.81 4.99 -15.61
N GLN A 132 2.61 4.29 -16.41
CA GLN A 132 2.26 2.96 -16.92
C GLN A 132 2.22 1.92 -15.79
N SER A 133 1.27 0.99 -15.86
CA SER A 133 1.23 -0.17 -14.97
C SER A 133 2.44 -1.10 -15.17
N THR A 134 2.82 -1.81 -14.12
CA THR A 134 3.99 -2.71 -14.11
C THR A 134 3.56 -4.16 -14.12
N SER A 135 4.02 -4.97 -15.08
CA SER A 135 3.72 -6.40 -15.08
C SER A 135 4.24 -7.11 -13.82
N THR A 136 3.55 -8.18 -13.42
CA THR A 136 3.95 -8.99 -12.26
C THR A 136 5.39 -9.49 -12.36
N GLU A 137 5.82 -9.95 -13.55
CA GLU A 137 7.20 -10.40 -13.79
C GLU A 137 8.22 -9.29 -13.56
N ASN A 138 8.00 -8.11 -14.15
CA ASN A 138 8.90 -6.96 -14.00
C ASN A 138 8.98 -6.50 -12.54
N LEU A 139 7.86 -6.47 -11.83
CA LEU A 139 7.82 -6.07 -10.43
C LEU A 139 8.56 -7.07 -9.52
N LEU A 140 8.35 -8.38 -9.72
CA LEU A 140 9.08 -9.42 -8.99
C LEU A 140 10.59 -9.37 -9.28
N SER A 141 10.97 -9.12 -10.54
CA SER A 141 12.38 -8.95 -10.94
C SER A 141 13.03 -7.76 -10.22
N GLN A 142 12.36 -6.59 -10.21
CA GLN A 142 12.83 -5.41 -9.48
C GLN A 142 12.96 -5.66 -7.97
N ILE A 143 11.99 -6.35 -7.35
CA ILE A 143 12.03 -6.70 -5.91
C ILE A 143 13.23 -7.60 -5.60
N VAL A 144 13.50 -8.61 -6.44
CA VAL A 144 14.67 -9.48 -6.31
C VAL A 144 15.98 -8.70 -6.50
N GLN A 145 16.04 -7.78 -7.46
CA GLN A 145 17.21 -6.91 -7.69
C GLN A 145 17.50 -6.03 -6.48
N VAL A 146 16.49 -5.31 -5.95
CA VAL A 146 16.64 -4.49 -4.73
C VAL A 146 17.07 -5.33 -3.53
N ARG A 147 16.44 -6.50 -3.31
CA ARG A 147 16.79 -7.42 -2.21
C ARG A 147 18.23 -7.94 -2.29
N LYS A 148 18.76 -8.15 -3.50
CA LYS A 148 20.16 -8.56 -3.74
C LYS A 148 21.14 -7.40 -3.58
N ALA A 149 20.84 -6.23 -4.13
CA ALA A 149 21.71 -5.06 -4.11
C ALA A 149 21.84 -4.42 -2.72
N ILE A 150 20.78 -4.49 -1.89
CA ILE A 150 20.75 -3.79 -0.62
C ILE A 150 21.63 -4.45 0.46
N ASN A 151 22.44 -3.62 1.09
CA ASN A 151 23.52 -3.99 2.00
C ASN A 151 23.66 -2.95 3.13
N GLU A 152 24.67 -3.10 3.97
CA GLU A 152 24.88 -2.26 5.16
C GLU A 152 25.23 -0.79 4.86
N THR A 153 25.91 -0.51 3.74
CA THR A 153 26.28 0.85 3.34
C THR A 153 25.19 1.54 2.53
N SER A 154 24.39 0.78 1.76
CA SER A 154 23.27 1.33 0.99
C SER A 154 22.01 1.55 1.85
N LEU A 155 21.70 0.69 2.83
CA LEU A 155 20.58 0.89 3.76
C LEU A 155 21.03 1.64 5.03
N ILE A 156 20.84 2.96 5.05
CA ILE A 156 21.20 3.80 6.20
C ILE A 156 20.25 3.57 7.39
N ARG A 157 18.94 3.44 7.12
CA ARG A 157 17.90 3.28 8.15
C ARG A 157 16.78 2.38 7.67
N PHE A 158 16.40 1.41 8.50
CA PHE A 158 15.07 0.80 8.48
C PHE A 158 14.61 0.65 9.93
N LYS A 159 13.64 1.47 10.36
CA LYS A 159 13.11 1.46 11.73
C LYS A 159 11.67 1.92 11.77
N SER A 160 10.88 1.40 12.71
CA SER A 160 9.58 2.00 13.03
C SER A 160 9.77 3.35 13.75
N ILE A 161 8.87 4.30 13.51
CA ILE A 161 8.85 5.60 14.20
C ILE A 161 8.37 5.44 15.66
N ARG A 162 7.49 4.47 15.92
CA ARG A 162 7.00 4.12 17.26
C ARG A 162 7.65 2.82 17.72
N ARG A 163 7.80 2.64 19.05
CA ARG A 163 8.24 1.34 19.58
C ARG A 163 7.15 0.30 19.32
N LEU A 164 7.56 -0.88 18.86
CA LEU A 164 6.69 -2.05 18.70
C LEU A 164 6.51 -2.76 20.05
N THR A 165 5.95 -2.07 21.04
CA THR A 165 5.63 -2.63 22.36
C THR A 165 4.20 -3.14 22.39
N GLU A 166 3.96 -4.14 23.24
CA GLU A 166 2.60 -4.60 23.57
C GLU A 166 1.76 -3.43 24.13
N GLY A 167 0.46 -3.42 23.82
CA GLY A 167 -0.46 -2.34 24.20
C GLY A 167 -0.55 -1.13 23.25
N VAL A 168 0.28 -1.03 22.19
CA VAL A 168 0.18 0.06 21.21
C VAL A 168 -0.96 -0.20 20.21
N GLN A 169 -2.15 0.33 20.52
CA GLN A 169 -3.25 0.43 19.55
C GLN A 169 -2.99 1.58 18.57
N THR A 170 -2.30 1.29 17.47
CA THR A 170 -2.18 2.20 16.33
C THR A 170 -2.68 1.53 15.07
N GLU A 171 -3.62 2.17 14.38
CA GLU A 171 -4.16 1.74 13.08
C GLU A 171 -3.05 1.45 12.04
N TRP A 172 -1.98 2.27 12.05
CA TRP A 172 -0.85 2.16 11.13
C TRP A 172 0.50 2.20 11.86
N VAL A 173 1.42 1.32 11.45
CA VAL A 173 2.83 1.35 11.87
C VAL A 173 3.69 1.96 10.77
N THR A 174 4.29 3.12 11.02
CA THR A 174 5.16 3.80 10.05
C THR A 174 6.62 3.38 10.22
N PHE A 175 7.25 2.91 9.14
CA PHE A 175 8.70 2.68 9.06
C PHE A 175 9.39 3.77 8.22
N GLN A 176 10.54 4.24 8.69
CA GLN A 176 11.45 5.10 7.91
C GLN A 176 12.47 4.24 7.17
N ILE A 177 12.56 4.42 5.85
CA ILE A 177 13.60 3.84 4.99
C ILE A 177 14.52 4.98 4.53
N PHE A 178 15.78 5.00 4.97
CA PHE A 178 16.79 5.92 4.44
C PHE A 178 17.81 5.12 3.62
N VAL A 179 18.09 5.56 2.41
CA VAL A 179 19.06 4.96 1.47
C VAL A 179 20.23 5.92 1.27
N SER A 180 21.43 5.36 1.06
CA SER A 180 22.62 6.13 0.73
C SER A 180 22.50 6.85 -0.60
N LEU A 181 23.03 8.07 -0.68
CA LEU A 181 23.17 8.82 -1.94
C LEU A 181 24.47 8.49 -2.70
N ARG A 182 25.31 7.58 -2.16
CA ARG A 182 26.50 7.07 -2.84
C ARG A 182 26.11 6.18 -4.04
N PRO A 183 27.02 5.94 -5.01
CA PRO A 183 26.70 5.16 -6.21
C PRO A 183 26.03 3.80 -5.95
N GLU A 184 26.45 3.08 -4.90
CA GLU A 184 25.88 1.80 -4.49
C GLU A 184 24.44 1.88 -3.95
N GLY A 185 23.97 3.06 -3.53
CA GLY A 185 22.60 3.31 -3.10
C GLY A 185 21.68 3.83 -4.21
N SER A 186 22.24 4.43 -5.27
CA SER A 186 21.47 5.07 -6.35
C SER A 186 20.46 4.14 -7.06
N PRO A 187 20.79 2.88 -7.42
CA PRO A 187 19.81 1.96 -8.02
C PRO A 187 18.65 1.64 -7.06
N ILE A 188 18.95 1.43 -5.78
CA ILE A 188 17.96 1.11 -4.74
C ILE A 188 17.05 2.31 -4.50
N TRP A 189 17.61 3.51 -4.43
CA TRP A 189 16.86 4.76 -4.30
C TRP A 189 15.92 4.98 -5.50
N SER A 190 16.39 4.70 -6.71
CA SER A 190 15.63 4.82 -7.94
C SER A 190 14.44 3.85 -7.96
N SER A 191 14.67 2.58 -7.62
CA SER A 191 13.60 1.57 -7.51
C SER A 191 12.58 1.89 -6.41
N LEU A 192 13.04 2.27 -5.21
CA LEU A 192 12.11 2.66 -4.14
C LEU A 192 11.33 3.93 -4.47
N THR A 193 11.90 4.85 -5.27
CA THR A 193 11.20 6.04 -5.75
C THR A 193 10.14 5.68 -6.80
N SER A 194 10.44 4.79 -7.76
CA SER A 194 9.44 4.35 -8.75
C SER A 194 8.32 3.49 -8.16
N TRP A 195 8.54 2.88 -6.98
CA TRP A 195 7.52 2.16 -6.23
C TRP A 195 6.64 3.02 -5.31
N ILE A 196 6.84 4.34 -5.26
CA ILE A 196 5.94 5.22 -4.49
C ILE A 196 4.53 5.14 -5.11
N GLY A 197 3.55 4.79 -4.29
CA GLY A 197 2.17 4.57 -4.76
C GLY A 197 1.91 3.24 -5.46
N GLN A 198 2.91 2.35 -5.61
CA GLN A 198 2.74 1.04 -6.25
C GLN A 198 1.69 0.20 -5.50
N ALA A 199 0.58 -0.12 -6.18
CA ALA A 199 -0.58 -0.78 -5.59
C ALA A 199 -0.25 -2.16 -5.01
N ALA A 200 0.77 -2.85 -5.54
CA ALA A 200 1.21 -4.14 -5.03
C ALA A 200 1.60 -4.15 -3.54
N PHE A 201 2.00 -3.02 -2.95
CA PHE A 201 2.26 -2.93 -1.50
C PHE A 201 0.99 -3.16 -0.65
N HIS A 202 -0.21 -2.98 -1.21
CA HIS A 202 -1.46 -3.29 -0.51
C HIS A 202 -1.65 -4.80 -0.25
N THR A 203 -1.00 -5.68 -1.02
CA THR A 203 -1.00 -7.14 -0.78
C THR A 203 -0.33 -7.55 0.54
N ILE A 204 0.44 -6.63 1.15
CA ILE A 204 1.06 -6.78 2.48
C ILE A 204 0.53 -5.73 3.48
N GLY A 205 -0.64 -5.13 3.19
CA GLY A 205 -1.24 -4.07 4.01
C GLY A 205 -0.41 -2.78 4.07
N CYS A 206 0.62 -2.62 3.25
CA CYS A 206 1.56 -1.50 3.32
C CYS A 206 1.29 -0.42 2.27
N ARG A 207 1.89 0.76 2.47
CA ARG A 207 1.98 1.81 1.44
C ARG A 207 3.36 2.46 1.47
N LEU A 208 4.09 2.42 0.36
CA LEU A 208 5.33 3.17 0.20
C LEU A 208 5.04 4.62 -0.21
N ARG A 209 5.67 5.57 0.48
CA ARG A 209 5.47 7.02 0.31
C ARG A 209 6.81 7.73 0.41
N ARG A 210 6.96 8.84 -0.33
CA ARG A 210 8.06 9.78 -0.06
C ARG A 210 7.81 10.41 1.31
N ASP A 211 8.87 10.58 2.09
CA ASP A 211 8.79 11.42 3.28
C ASP A 211 8.48 12.86 2.84
N ARG A 212 7.60 13.54 3.57
CA ARG A 212 7.35 14.97 3.32
C ARG A 212 8.39 15.75 4.11
N PRO A 213 9.09 16.73 3.52
CA PRO A 213 9.88 17.64 4.33
C PRO A 213 8.95 18.30 5.35
N GLN A 214 9.16 18.00 6.63
CA GLN A 214 8.68 18.84 7.70
C GLN A 214 9.51 20.11 7.61
N TYR A 215 8.95 21.12 6.97
CA TYR A 215 9.46 22.48 7.08
C TYR A 215 9.35 22.87 8.56
N ASP A 216 10.50 23.07 9.21
CA ASP A 216 10.53 23.71 10.53
C ASP A 216 9.79 25.05 10.45
N ALA A 217 9.23 25.50 11.57
CA ALA A 217 8.42 26.72 11.63
C ALA A 217 9.13 27.96 11.03
N LEU A 218 10.47 27.98 11.09
CA LEU A 218 11.34 29.02 10.50
C LEU A 218 11.31 29.08 8.97
N ALA A 219 11.03 27.97 8.28
CA ALA A 219 10.86 27.96 6.82
C ALA A 219 9.43 28.34 6.39
N ALA A 220 8.43 28.12 7.25
CA ALA A 220 7.06 28.56 7.01
C ALA A 220 6.93 30.10 7.08
N SER A 221 7.70 30.77 7.95
CA SER A 221 7.71 32.23 8.07
C SER A 221 8.39 33.00 6.92
N LEU A 222 8.97 32.30 5.94
CA LEU A 222 9.64 32.92 4.77
C LEU A 222 8.76 32.93 3.51
N TRP A 223 7.55 32.36 3.58
CA TRP A 223 6.60 32.25 2.47
C TRP A 223 5.15 32.54 2.90
N GLY A 224 4.98 33.47 3.84
CA GLY A 224 3.69 33.99 4.32
C GLY A 224 3.47 35.44 3.90
#